data_AF-A0A1G1GUU1-F1
#
_entry.id   AF-A0A1G1GUU1-F1
#
_cell.length_a   1.000
_cell.length_b   1.000
_cell.length_c   1.000
_cell.angle_alpha   90.00
_cell.angle_beta   90.00
_cell.angle_gamma   90.00
#
_symmetry.space_group_name_H-M   'P 1'
#
loop_
_entity.id
_entity.type
_entity.pdbx_description
1 polymer ?
#
loop_
_entity_poly.entity_id
_entity_poly.type
_entity_poly.pdbx_seq_one_letter_code
_entity_poly.pdbx_strand_id
1 'polypeptide(L)'
;MGTIVTDVGSVKGKLVCDMEALMPAGVYFVGGHPVAGSELSGIDTATADIFNGAKCIITPTGNTDKIAIEKVIAIWKTFGSIVNLINPDEHDRIYASVSHLPHLIAYVIVNTVADINSSYLKFSGQGFMDSTRIASSHPELWRDICILNKDNILESIEVFKKNLDRVSQYLRAYDSESLERDFKKARTLREGIGQN
;
A
#
# COMPACT_ATOMS: atom_id res chain seq x y z
N MET A 1 4.35 -8.79 -34.00
CA MET A 1 3.95 -8.44 -32.62
C MET A 1 5.21 -8.12 -31.85
N GLY A 2 5.19 -7.06 -31.05
CA GLY A 2 6.36 -6.55 -30.31
C GLY A 2 6.67 -7.30 -29.01
N THR A 3 7.68 -6.82 -28.28
CA THR A 3 8.04 -7.30 -26.94
C THR A 3 7.17 -6.61 -25.88
N ILE A 4 6.78 -7.34 -24.83
CA ILE A 4 6.05 -6.78 -23.68
C ILE A 4 6.99 -6.77 -22.47
N VAL A 5 7.04 -5.63 -21.78
CA VAL A 5 7.74 -5.45 -20.51
C VAL A 5 6.70 -5.14 -19.44
N THR A 6 6.78 -5.82 -18.29
CA THR A 6 5.90 -5.59 -17.13
C THR A 6 6.75 -5.52 -15.88
N ASP A 7 6.22 -4.91 -14.82
CA ASP A 7 6.85 -4.85 -13.50
C ASP A 7 5.93 -5.39 -12.40
N VAL A 8 6.43 -5.35 -11.16
CA VAL A 8 5.72 -5.75 -9.93
C VAL A 8 5.85 -4.72 -8.80
N GLY A 9 6.29 -3.50 -9.09
CA GLY A 9 6.61 -2.48 -8.09
C GLY A 9 5.39 -1.95 -7.32
N SER A 10 5.61 -1.42 -6.12
CA SER A 10 4.53 -0.90 -5.27
C SER A 10 4.10 0.54 -5.58
N VAL A 11 4.81 1.23 -6.48
CA VAL A 11 4.53 2.61 -6.91
C VAL A 11 4.48 2.65 -8.43
N LYS A 12 3.51 3.36 -9.01
CA LYS A 12 3.18 3.34 -10.44
C LYS A 12 3.26 4.71 -11.10
N GLY A 13 2.46 5.68 -10.66
CA GLY A 13 2.33 7.06 -11.18
C GLY A 13 3.33 7.48 -12.26
N LYS A 14 4.36 8.24 -11.87
CA LYS A 14 5.39 8.72 -12.79
C LYS A 14 6.24 7.60 -13.41
N LEU A 15 6.46 6.50 -12.68
CA LEU A 15 7.25 5.36 -13.17
C LEU A 15 6.66 4.80 -14.47
N VAL A 16 5.34 4.62 -14.56
CA VAL A 16 4.69 4.08 -15.76
C VAL A 16 4.94 5.00 -16.96
N CYS A 17 4.72 6.31 -16.80
CA CYS A 17 4.94 7.29 -17.87
C CYS A 17 6.41 7.31 -18.34
N ASP A 18 7.36 7.27 -17.40
CA ASP A 18 8.79 7.28 -17.71
C ASP A 18 9.20 6.00 -18.45
N MET A 19 8.68 4.84 -18.02
CA MET A 19 8.94 3.57 -18.68
C MET A 19 8.34 3.51 -20.08
N GLU A 20 7.10 3.97 -20.26
CA GLU A 20 6.48 4.06 -21.59
C GLU A 20 7.29 4.92 -22.56
N ALA A 21 7.78 6.08 -22.11
CA ALA A 21 8.59 6.98 -22.94
C ALA A 21 9.97 6.42 -23.32
N LEU A 22 10.51 5.51 -22.49
CA LEU A 22 11.80 4.85 -22.73
C LEU A 22 11.69 3.62 -23.66
N MET A 23 10.48 3.11 -23.92
CA MET A 23 10.33 1.91 -24.74
C MET A 23 10.66 2.20 -26.21
N PRO A 24 11.54 1.40 -26.85
CA PRO A 24 11.80 1.53 -28.28
C PRO A 24 10.59 1.07 -29.10
N ALA A 25 10.58 1.43 -30.39
CA ALA A 25 9.51 1.04 -31.30
C ALA A 25 9.29 -0.49 -31.30
N GLY A 26 8.04 -0.91 -31.14
CA GLY A 26 7.67 -2.33 -31.05
C GLY A 26 7.95 -2.97 -29.68
N VAL A 27 8.21 -2.17 -28.63
CA VAL A 27 8.23 -2.63 -27.24
C VAL A 27 7.15 -1.89 -26.46
N TYR A 28 6.40 -2.62 -25.63
CA TYR A 28 5.27 -2.08 -24.88
C TYR A 28 5.46 -2.33 -23.39
N PHE A 29 5.38 -1.26 -22.60
CA PHE A 29 5.40 -1.36 -21.15
C PHE A 29 3.97 -1.47 -20.61
N VAL A 30 3.75 -2.35 -19.64
CA VAL A 30 2.48 -2.51 -18.92
C VAL A 30 2.79 -2.56 -17.43
N GLY A 31 2.45 -1.51 -16.69
CA GLY A 31 2.73 -1.45 -15.26
C GLY A 31 1.86 -2.43 -14.47
N GLY A 32 2.46 -3.17 -13.54
CA GLY A 32 1.79 -4.16 -12.70
C GLY A 32 2.15 -4.03 -11.22
N HIS A 33 1.19 -4.30 -10.35
CA HIS A 33 1.39 -4.38 -8.90
C HIS A 33 0.59 -5.55 -8.34
N PRO A 34 1.21 -6.74 -8.16
CA PRO A 34 0.60 -7.81 -7.39
C PRO A 34 0.56 -7.40 -5.92
N VAL A 35 -0.64 -7.29 -5.38
CA VAL A 35 -0.92 -6.98 -3.97
C VAL A 35 -0.87 -8.28 -3.18
N ALA A 36 0.31 -8.88 -3.22
CA ALA A 36 0.65 -10.11 -2.56
C ALA A 36 2.01 -9.87 -1.90
N GLY A 37 2.06 -9.95 -0.59
CA GLY A 37 3.26 -9.63 0.15
C GLY A 37 3.20 -10.19 1.54
N SER A 38 4.33 -10.72 1.98
CA SER A 38 4.61 -10.96 3.38
C SER A 38 5.66 -9.95 3.84
N GLU A 39 5.74 -9.76 5.14
CA GLU A 39 6.84 -9.09 5.84
C GLU A 39 8.19 -9.81 5.66
N LEU A 40 8.16 -11.05 5.16
CA LEU A 40 9.33 -11.85 4.85
C LEU A 40 9.85 -11.51 3.46
N SER A 41 11.14 -11.71 3.26
CA SER A 41 11.84 -11.34 2.03
C SER A 41 12.95 -12.32 1.72
N GLY A 42 13.35 -12.38 0.45
CA GLY A 42 14.31 -13.35 -0.05
C GLY A 42 13.64 -14.46 -0.88
N ILE A 43 14.42 -15.12 -1.73
CA ILE A 43 13.91 -16.19 -2.60
C ILE A 43 13.46 -17.42 -1.81
N ASP A 44 14.02 -17.62 -0.62
CA ASP A 44 13.71 -18.75 0.27
C ASP A 44 12.28 -18.73 0.79
N THR A 45 11.61 -17.57 0.75
CA THR A 45 10.22 -17.40 1.18
C THR A 45 9.26 -17.36 -0.01
N ALA A 46 9.74 -17.58 -1.23
CA ALA A 46 8.90 -17.59 -2.42
C ALA A 46 8.05 -18.87 -2.45
N THR A 47 6.75 -18.71 -2.71
CA THR A 47 5.83 -19.82 -2.90
C THR A 47 5.10 -19.69 -4.22
N ALA A 48 4.78 -20.82 -4.84
CA ALA A 48 4.10 -20.84 -6.15
C ALA A 48 2.66 -20.29 -6.09
N ASP A 49 2.07 -20.24 -4.90
CA ASP A 49 0.69 -19.88 -4.63
C ASP A 49 0.54 -18.47 -4.03
N ILE A 50 1.63 -17.70 -3.87
CA ILE A 50 1.61 -16.38 -3.22
C ILE A 50 0.62 -15.39 -3.87
N PHE A 51 0.32 -15.56 -5.16
CA PHE A 51 -0.57 -14.70 -5.92
C PHE A 51 -2.01 -15.23 -6.04
N ASN A 52 -2.30 -16.42 -5.53
CA ASN A 52 -3.61 -17.05 -5.63
C ASN A 52 -4.64 -16.28 -4.77
N GLY A 53 -5.71 -15.78 -5.40
CA GLY A 53 -6.71 -14.94 -4.75
C GLY A 53 -6.25 -13.52 -4.42
N ALA A 54 -4.96 -13.20 -4.64
CA ALA A 54 -4.43 -11.85 -4.45
C ALA A 54 -4.93 -10.91 -5.55
N LYS A 55 -5.04 -9.62 -5.23
CA LYS A 55 -5.32 -8.61 -6.26
C LYS A 55 -4.05 -8.36 -7.06
N CYS A 56 -4.17 -8.20 -8.37
CA CYS A 56 -3.11 -7.62 -9.19
C CYS A 56 -3.65 -6.37 -9.89
N ILE A 57 -3.02 -5.23 -9.63
CA ILE A 57 -3.40 -3.96 -10.25
C ILE A 57 -2.56 -3.75 -11.50
N ILE A 58 -3.23 -3.64 -12.64
CA ILE A 58 -2.62 -3.26 -13.91
C ILE A 58 -2.90 -1.78 -14.13
N THR A 59 -1.88 -1.05 -14.59
CA THR A 59 -1.92 0.42 -14.64
C THR A 59 -1.75 0.96 -16.06
N PRO A 60 -2.76 0.77 -16.94
CA PRO A 60 -2.67 1.25 -18.31
C PRO A 60 -2.81 2.78 -18.38
N THR A 61 -2.19 3.36 -19.40
CA THR A 61 -2.38 4.76 -19.84
C THR A 61 -3.12 4.78 -21.18
N GLY A 62 -3.32 5.98 -21.74
CA GLY A 62 -3.83 6.14 -23.10
C GLY A 62 -2.86 5.64 -24.19
N ASN A 63 -1.57 5.46 -23.86
CA ASN A 63 -0.53 5.02 -24.78
C ASN A 63 -0.28 3.51 -24.73
N THR A 64 -0.79 2.83 -23.71
CA THR A 64 -0.54 1.40 -23.52
C THR A 64 -1.24 0.57 -24.61
N ASP A 65 -0.50 -0.34 -25.25
CA ASP A 65 -1.06 -1.23 -26.28
C ASP A 65 -2.10 -2.20 -25.70
N LYS A 66 -3.25 -2.30 -26.36
CA LYS A 66 -4.38 -3.11 -25.88
C LYS A 66 -4.08 -4.60 -25.84
N ILE A 67 -3.34 -5.12 -26.83
CA ILE A 67 -2.98 -6.54 -26.89
C ILE A 67 -1.94 -6.84 -25.78
N ALA A 68 -1.04 -5.91 -25.50
CA ALA A 68 -0.10 -6.04 -24.39
C ALA A 68 -0.83 -6.10 -23.04
N ILE A 69 -1.82 -5.23 -22.80
CA ILE A 69 -2.67 -5.26 -21.60
C ILE A 69 -3.35 -6.64 -21.46
N GLU A 70 -4.02 -7.12 -22.50
CA GLU A 70 -4.74 -8.40 -22.47
C GLU A 70 -3.83 -9.58 -22.12
N LYS A 71 -2.60 -9.58 -22.64
CA LYS A 71 -1.61 -10.63 -22.34
C LYS A 71 -1.13 -10.58 -20.90
N VAL A 72 -0.85 -9.39 -20.36
CA VAL A 72 -0.45 -9.26 -18.95
C VAL A 72 -1.60 -9.65 -18.01
N ILE A 73 -2.84 -9.27 -18.33
CA ILE A 73 -4.03 -9.74 -17.60
C ILE A 73 -4.11 -11.26 -17.63
N ALA A 74 -3.92 -11.89 -18.80
CA ALA A 74 -3.98 -13.34 -18.93
C ALA A 74 -2.92 -14.03 -18.04
N ILE A 75 -1.69 -13.52 -18.01
CA ILE A 75 -0.62 -14.05 -17.15
C ILE A 75 -1.04 -14.00 -15.67
N TRP A 76 -1.47 -12.85 -15.16
CA TRP A 76 -1.86 -12.76 -13.75
C TRP A 76 -3.05 -13.64 -13.39
N LYS A 77 -4.00 -13.84 -14.32
CA LYS A 77 -5.08 -14.80 -14.13
C LYS A 77 -4.60 -16.25 -14.05
N THR A 78 -3.53 -16.63 -14.77
CA THR A 78 -2.96 -17.98 -14.63
C THR A 78 -2.35 -18.23 -13.25
N PHE A 79 -1.94 -17.17 -12.53
CA PHE A 79 -1.47 -17.26 -11.15
C PHE A 79 -2.61 -17.22 -10.11
N GLY A 80 -3.88 -17.20 -10.56
CA GLY A 80 -5.05 -17.13 -9.67
C GLY A 80 -5.35 -15.73 -9.14
N SER A 81 -4.71 -14.68 -9.65
CA SER A 81 -4.94 -13.32 -9.19
C SER A 81 -6.25 -12.72 -9.71
N ILE A 82 -6.84 -11.85 -8.89
CA ILE A 82 -7.97 -11.00 -9.24
C ILE A 82 -7.42 -9.71 -9.86
N VAL A 83 -7.60 -9.54 -11.16
CA VAL A 83 -7.00 -8.42 -11.90
C VAL A 83 -7.93 -7.21 -11.95
N ASN A 84 -7.43 -6.04 -11.56
CA ASN A 84 -8.11 -4.75 -11.67
C ASN A 84 -7.27 -3.78 -12.49
N LEU A 85 -7.93 -2.89 -13.23
CA LEU A 85 -7.29 -1.84 -14.03
C LEU A 85 -7.54 -0.49 -13.37
N ILE A 86 -6.47 0.25 -13.08
CA ILE A 86 -6.52 1.56 -12.41
C ILE A 86 -5.54 2.49 -13.10
N ASN A 87 -5.84 3.79 -13.22
CA ASN A 87 -4.85 4.74 -13.75
C ASN A 87 -3.61 4.80 -12.81
N PRO A 88 -2.37 4.97 -13.33
CA PRO A 88 -1.16 5.03 -12.50
C PRO A 88 -1.21 6.03 -11.33
N ASP A 89 -1.78 7.23 -11.54
CA ASP A 89 -1.86 8.26 -10.50
C ASP A 89 -2.91 7.92 -9.44
N GLU A 90 -4.03 7.33 -9.87
CA GLU A 90 -5.07 6.85 -8.97
C GLU A 90 -4.58 5.68 -8.12
N HIS A 91 -3.81 4.76 -8.71
CA HIS A 91 -3.12 3.70 -7.98
C HIS A 91 -2.30 4.28 -6.83
N ASP A 92 -1.42 5.26 -7.11
CA ASP A 92 -0.52 5.80 -6.09
C ASP A 92 -1.28 6.54 -4.98
N ARG A 93 -2.39 7.22 -5.29
CA ARG A 93 -3.29 7.82 -4.28
C ARG A 93 -3.94 6.76 -3.40
N ILE A 94 -4.47 5.70 -4.00
CA ILE A 94 -5.11 4.59 -3.26
C ILE A 94 -4.08 3.97 -2.31
N TYR A 95 -2.93 3.52 -2.83
CA TYR A 95 -1.92 2.81 -2.04
C TYR A 95 -1.18 3.70 -1.04
N ALA A 96 -1.10 5.02 -1.28
CA ALA A 96 -0.67 5.94 -0.24
C ALA A 96 -1.54 5.82 1.03
N SER A 97 -2.87 5.76 0.86
CA SER A 97 -3.80 5.70 1.99
C SER A 97 -3.96 4.30 2.60
N VAL A 98 -4.04 3.24 1.80
CA VAL A 98 -4.36 1.89 2.28
C VAL A 98 -3.15 1.00 2.52
N SER A 99 -1.94 1.44 2.15
CA SER A 99 -0.69 0.67 2.33
C SER A 99 0.45 1.50 2.92
N HIS A 100 0.83 2.60 2.27
CA HIS A 100 2.06 3.33 2.64
C HIS A 100 1.91 4.08 3.97
N LEU A 101 0.80 4.78 4.16
CA LEU A 101 0.49 5.44 5.42
C LEU A 101 0.44 4.44 6.59
N PRO A 102 -0.31 3.32 6.53
CA PRO A 102 -0.27 2.29 7.57
C PRO A 102 1.14 1.82 7.95
N HIS A 103 2.03 1.58 6.98
CA HIS A 103 3.41 1.18 7.25
C HIS A 103 4.20 2.28 7.97
N LEU A 104 4.09 3.54 7.51
CA LEU A 104 4.74 4.67 8.18
C LEU A 104 4.24 4.84 9.61
N ILE A 105 2.93 4.73 9.84
CA ILE A 105 2.36 4.82 11.18
C ILE A 105 2.85 3.67 12.08
N ALA A 106 3.00 2.45 11.55
CA ALA A 106 3.57 1.35 12.31
C ALA A 106 5.01 1.64 12.78
N TYR A 107 5.89 2.17 11.90
CA TYR A 107 7.23 2.61 12.30
C TYR A 107 7.18 3.69 13.37
N VAL A 108 6.32 4.70 13.19
CA VAL A 108 6.18 5.82 14.12
C VAL A 108 5.68 5.36 15.49
N ILE A 109 4.76 4.39 15.55
CA ILE A 109 4.26 3.83 16.82
C ILE A 109 5.40 3.19 17.61
N VAL A 110 6.23 2.36 16.95
CA VAL A 110 7.38 1.70 17.61
C VAL A 110 8.37 2.73 18.12
N ASN A 111 8.75 3.70 17.29
CA ASN A 111 9.68 4.77 17.65
C ASN A 111 9.12 5.63 18.80
N THR A 112 7.83 5.95 18.80
CA THR A 112 7.19 6.75 19.86
C THR A 112 7.32 6.07 21.22
N VAL A 113 7.12 4.76 21.30
CA VAL A 113 7.31 4.02 22.56
C VAL A 113 8.77 4.07 22.99
N ALA A 114 9.70 3.89 22.05
CA ALA A 114 11.14 3.93 22.33
C ALA A 114 11.61 5.32 22.82
N ASP A 115 11.11 6.38 22.21
CA ASP A 115 11.41 7.78 22.54
C ASP A 115 10.84 8.18 23.91
N ILE A 116 9.70 7.63 24.31
CA ILE A 116 9.17 7.78 25.67
C ILE A 116 10.07 7.01 26.65
N ASN A 117 10.23 5.70 26.42
CA ASN A 117 11.11 4.82 27.18
C ASN A 117 11.21 3.46 26.47
N SER A 118 12.38 3.15 25.90
CA SER A 118 12.65 1.88 25.22
C SER A 118 12.40 0.63 26.07
N SER A 119 12.52 0.73 27.40
CA SER A 119 12.21 -0.39 28.30
C SER A 119 10.72 -0.75 28.33
N TYR A 120 9.83 0.08 27.78
CA TYR A 120 8.40 -0.19 27.72
C TYR A 120 8.04 -1.22 26.64
N LEU A 121 8.89 -1.41 25.62
CA LEU A 121 8.68 -2.42 24.59
C LEU A 121 8.58 -3.85 25.16
N LYS A 122 9.16 -4.13 26.34
CA LYS A 122 9.05 -5.44 27.01
C LYS A 122 7.65 -5.72 27.56
N PHE A 123 6.80 -4.70 27.68
CA PHE A 123 5.41 -4.82 28.14
C PHE A 123 4.41 -4.88 26.97
N SER A 124 4.90 -4.95 25.74
CA SER A 124 4.06 -5.06 24.55
C SER A 124 3.20 -6.32 24.58
N GLY A 125 1.89 -6.15 24.39
CA GLY A 125 0.94 -7.24 24.21
C GLY A 125 0.64 -7.53 22.74
N GLN A 126 -0.22 -8.52 22.49
CA GLN A 126 -0.58 -8.97 21.14
C GLN A 126 -1.07 -7.82 20.24
N GLY A 127 -1.93 -6.93 20.76
CA GLY A 127 -2.46 -5.81 19.96
C GLY A 127 -1.38 -4.84 19.46
N PHE A 128 -0.32 -4.62 20.24
CA PHE A 128 0.84 -3.84 19.79
C PHE A 128 1.60 -4.58 18.70
N MET A 129 1.87 -5.87 18.89
CA MET A 129 2.56 -6.72 17.92
C MET A 129 1.81 -6.78 16.58
N ASP A 130 0.49 -6.95 16.61
CA ASP A 130 -0.33 -7.01 15.40
C ASP A 130 -0.35 -5.66 14.66
N SER A 131 -0.53 -4.56 15.39
CA SER A 131 -0.60 -3.21 14.82
C SER A 131 0.74 -2.74 14.25
N THR A 132 1.85 -3.28 14.76
CA THR A 132 3.21 -2.89 14.38
C THR A 132 3.97 -3.97 13.61
N ARG A 133 3.33 -5.10 13.28
CA ARG A 133 3.95 -6.24 12.56
C ARG A 133 4.73 -5.78 11.32
N ILE A 134 4.11 -4.90 10.55
CA ILE A 134 4.65 -4.36 9.30
C ILE A 134 5.82 -3.36 9.49
N ALA A 135 6.08 -2.90 10.71
CA ALA A 135 7.31 -2.15 11.02
C ALA A 135 8.57 -3.04 10.95
N SER A 136 8.43 -4.36 10.82
CA SER A 136 9.54 -5.29 10.58
C SER A 136 9.96 -5.37 9.11
N SER A 137 9.25 -4.71 8.19
CA SER A 137 9.58 -4.72 6.77
C SER A 137 10.90 -4.01 6.47
N HIS A 138 11.53 -4.35 5.33
CA HIS A 138 12.83 -3.81 4.93
C HIS A 138 12.83 -2.28 4.80
N PRO A 139 13.68 -1.57 5.57
CA PRO A 139 13.74 -0.11 5.55
C PRO A 139 14.11 0.48 4.20
N GLU A 140 14.97 -0.18 3.42
CA GLU A 140 15.41 0.33 2.11
C GLU A 140 14.27 0.34 1.09
N LEU A 141 13.47 -0.73 1.04
CA LEU A 141 12.29 -0.80 0.18
C LEU A 141 11.27 0.28 0.56
N TRP A 142 10.98 0.42 1.86
CA TRP A 142 9.99 1.39 2.33
C TRP A 142 10.46 2.83 2.18
N ARG A 143 11.77 3.11 2.32
CA ARG A 143 12.36 4.40 1.94
C ARG A 143 12.04 4.71 0.49
N ASP A 144 12.32 3.79 -0.43
CA ASP A 144 12.14 4.03 -1.86
C ASP A 144 10.66 4.21 -2.22
N ILE A 145 9.75 3.40 -1.65
CA ILE A 145 8.30 3.60 -1.78
C ILE A 145 7.89 5.00 -1.31
N CYS A 146 8.41 5.44 -0.16
CA CYS A 146 8.06 6.75 0.39
C CYS A 146 8.56 7.91 -0.45
N ILE A 147 9.78 7.80 -1.01
CA ILE A 147 10.35 8.83 -1.88
C ILE A 147 9.60 8.88 -3.22
N LEU A 148 9.31 7.72 -3.81
CA LEU A 148 8.63 7.64 -5.11
C LEU A 148 7.17 8.08 -5.03
N ASN A 149 6.48 7.89 -3.90
CA ASN A 149 5.09 8.28 -3.71
C ASN A 149 4.91 9.42 -2.68
N LYS A 150 5.92 10.28 -2.54
CA LYS A 150 6.03 11.29 -1.48
C LYS A 150 4.80 12.20 -1.37
N ASP A 151 4.32 12.75 -2.48
CA ASP A 151 3.28 13.78 -2.44
C ASP A 151 1.93 13.21 -1.95
N ASN A 152 1.51 12.04 -2.46
CA ASN A 152 0.30 11.38 -2.00
C ASN A 152 0.40 10.91 -0.54
N ILE A 153 1.60 10.51 -0.10
CA ILE A 153 1.87 10.15 1.29
C ILE A 153 1.74 11.35 2.20
N LEU A 154 2.28 12.52 1.82
CA LEU A 154 2.16 13.75 2.60
C LEU A 154 0.69 14.17 2.76
N GLU A 155 -0.10 14.09 1.69
CA GLU A 155 -1.55 14.33 1.78
C GLU A 155 -2.23 13.38 2.78
N SER A 156 -1.87 12.09 2.71
CA SER A 156 -2.39 11.06 3.62
C SER A 156 -1.99 11.31 5.07
N ILE A 157 -0.75 11.77 5.31
CA ILE A 157 -0.24 12.16 6.64
C ILE A 157 -1.03 13.34 7.20
N GLU A 158 -1.33 14.37 6.42
CA GLU A 158 -2.10 15.52 6.90
C GLU A 158 -3.54 15.15 7.28
N VAL A 159 -4.17 14.23 6.54
CA VAL A 159 -5.48 13.68 6.92
C VAL A 159 -5.37 12.88 8.23
N PHE A 160 -4.33 12.06 8.39
CA PHE A 160 -4.10 11.32 9.63
C PHE A 160 -3.90 12.24 10.84
N LYS A 161 -3.05 13.26 10.71
CA LYS A 161 -2.79 14.26 11.76
C LYS A 161 -4.08 14.93 12.21
N LYS A 162 -4.93 15.36 11.28
CA LYS A 162 -6.26 15.94 11.60
C LYS A 162 -7.14 14.98 12.39
N ASN A 163 -7.12 13.68 12.06
CA ASN A 163 -7.88 12.68 12.82
C ASN A 163 -7.31 12.48 14.23
N LEU A 164 -5.98 12.43 14.38
CA LEU A 164 -5.31 12.30 15.68
C LEU A 164 -5.51 13.53 16.58
N ASP A 165 -5.45 14.73 15.99
CA ASP A 165 -5.72 15.99 16.68
C ASP A 165 -7.17 16.04 17.17
N ARG A 166 -8.12 15.57 16.36
CA ARG A 166 -9.54 15.47 16.75
C ARG A 166 -9.74 14.56 17.96
N VAL A 167 -9.13 13.38 17.98
CA VAL A 167 -9.16 12.48 19.15
C VAL A 167 -8.53 13.15 20.38
N SER A 168 -7.41 13.85 20.19
CA SER A 168 -6.74 14.58 21.27
C SER A 168 -7.61 15.71 21.84
N GLN A 169 -8.40 16.38 21.01
CA GLN A 169 -9.36 17.40 21.45
C GLN A 169 -10.47 16.80 22.30
N TYR A 170 -11.05 15.66 21.90
CA TYR A 170 -12.07 14.97 22.70
C TYR A 170 -11.53 14.58 24.08
N LEU A 171 -10.30 14.06 24.15
CA LEU A 171 -9.67 13.69 25.42
C LEU A 171 -9.43 14.90 26.33
N ARG A 172 -8.95 16.03 25.78
CA ARG A 172 -8.74 17.28 26.56
C ARG A 172 -10.04 17.86 27.09
N ALA A 173 -11.13 17.71 26.33
CA ALA A 173 -12.45 18.21 26.70
C ALA A 173 -13.25 17.23 27.57
N TYR A 174 -12.74 16.02 27.83
CA TYR A 174 -13.50 14.92 28.43
C TYR A 174 -14.81 14.59 27.69
N ASP A 175 -14.85 14.77 26.37
CA ASP A 175 -16.02 14.49 25.51
C ASP A 175 -16.07 13.00 25.14
N SER A 176 -16.63 12.20 26.05
CA SER A 176 -16.77 10.75 25.86
C SER A 176 -17.73 10.38 24.74
N GLU A 177 -18.79 11.15 24.52
CA GLU A 177 -19.81 10.87 23.50
C GLU A 177 -19.25 11.02 22.08
N SER A 178 -18.52 12.11 21.81
CA SER A 178 -17.88 12.30 20.51
C SER A 178 -16.79 11.26 20.25
N LEU A 179 -16.04 10.88 21.30
CA LEU A 179 -15.03 9.83 21.20
C LEU A 179 -15.66 8.47 20.83
N GLU A 180 -16.74 8.08 21.52
CA GLU A 180 -17.45 6.83 21.22
C GLU A 180 -18.05 6.83 19.80
N ARG A 181 -18.63 7.96 19.37
CA ARG A 181 -19.16 8.11 18.02
C ARG A 181 -18.09 7.92 16.95
N ASP A 182 -16.90 8.52 17.14
CA ASP A 182 -15.78 8.35 16.20
C ASP A 182 -15.29 6.89 16.15
N PHE A 183 -15.24 6.20 17.29
CA PHE A 183 -14.87 4.78 17.34
C PHE A 183 -15.91 3.87 16.68
N LYS A 184 -17.22 4.14 16.87
CA LYS A 184 -18.30 3.42 16.18
C LYS A 184 -18.19 3.56 14.67
N LYS A 185 -17.93 4.78 14.19
CA LYS A 185 -17.70 5.02 12.75
C LYS A 185 -16.54 4.18 12.21
N ALA A 186 -15.41 4.16 12.91
CA ALA A 186 -14.25 3.37 12.50
C ALA A 186 -14.56 1.85 12.49
N ARG A 187 -15.28 1.37 13.52
CA ARG A 187 -15.72 -0.03 13.61
C ARG A 187 -16.60 -0.43 12.43
N THR A 188 -17.65 0.35 12.13
CA THR A 188 -18.56 0.06 11.02
C THR A 188 -17.84 0.01 9.68
N LEU A 189 -16.93 0.97 9.42
CA LEU A 189 -16.13 0.97 8.19
C LEU A 189 -15.22 -0.26 8.09
N ARG A 190 -14.62 -0.68 9.20
CA ARG A 190 -13.75 -1.86 9.25
C ARG A 190 -14.48 -3.18 9.04
N GLU A 191 -15.68 -3.32 9.61
CA GLU A 191 -16.53 -4.51 9.46
C GLU A 191 -17.05 -4.67 8.02
N GLY A 192 -17.19 -3.56 7.27
CA GLY A 192 -17.62 -3.58 5.87
C GLY A 192 -16.51 -3.87 4.83
N ILE A 193 -15.24 -3.99 5.24
CA ILE A 193 -14.15 -4.29 4.28
C ILE A 193 -14.38 -5.66 3.64
N GLY A 194 -14.40 -5.70 2.30
CA GLY A 194 -14.57 -6.92 1.52
C GLY A 194 -16.03 -7.35 1.31
N GLN A 195 -17.00 -6.57 1.78
CA GLN A 195 -18.44 -6.82 1.56
C GLN A 195 -19.03 -6.01 0.40
N ASN A 196 -18.21 -5.20 -0.29
CA ASN A 196 -18.57 -4.38 -1.45
C ASN A 196 -17.76 -4.75 -2.68
#